data_AF-A0A2V9THZ3-F1
#
_entry.id   AF-A0A2V9THZ3-F1
#
_cell.length_a   1.000
_cell.length_b   1.000
_cell.length_c   1.000
_cell.angle_alpha   90.00
_cell.angle_beta   90.00
_cell.angle_gamma   90.00
#
_symmetry.space_group_name_H-M   'P 1'
#
loop_
_entity.id
_entity.type
_entity.pdbx_description
1 polymer ?
#
loop_
_entity_poly.entity_id
_entity_poly.type
_entity_poly.pdbx_seq_one_letter_code
_entity_poly.pdbx_strand_id
1 'polypeptide(L)'
;MTLPTLQLFRWSALLTVFVGFWYWAQIYVAADAQRMGVSPLSTIGLFLLIWIGAWAILYFVISRTPSGYVVGAAVAIVVILAAWLFLRFAPVGQDDNHVLSIGIGGGFGFIMLFNVWGVIWPNNKKVIQGTLAGSPPANAATLARQAFLASRTNAFLSVPMLFFMAASSHYTILGR
;
A
#
# COMPACT_ATOMS: atom_id res chain seq x y z
N MET A 1 -23.82 -12.36 9.92
CA MET A 1 -23.86 -11.06 9.21
C MET A 1 -22.69 -10.23 9.71
N THR A 2 -21.77 -9.78 8.85
CA THR A 2 -20.76 -8.81 9.27
C THR A 2 -21.44 -7.45 9.41
N LEU A 3 -21.22 -6.76 10.52
CA LEU A 3 -21.88 -5.48 10.83
C LEU A 3 -21.77 -4.50 9.63
N PRO A 4 -22.86 -3.83 9.20
CA PRO A 4 -22.84 -2.88 8.09
C PRO A 4 -21.72 -1.84 8.17
N THR A 5 -21.39 -1.41 9.39
CA THR A 5 -20.30 -0.48 9.70
C THR A 5 -18.93 -0.97 9.24
N LEU A 6 -18.63 -2.27 9.35
CA LEU A 6 -17.35 -2.85 8.88
C LEU A 6 -17.24 -2.83 7.36
N GLN A 7 -18.36 -3.02 6.66
CA GLN A 7 -18.40 -2.92 5.20
C GLN A 7 -18.15 -1.48 4.74
N LEU A 8 -18.80 -0.51 5.38
CA LEU A 8 -18.61 0.91 5.09
C LEU A 8 -17.14 1.32 5.21
N PHE A 9 -16.50 1.00 6.35
CA PHE A 9 -15.11 1.35 6.61
C PHE A 9 -14.15 0.72 5.60
N ARG A 10 -14.43 -0.51 5.17
CA ARG A 10 -13.63 -1.21 4.17
C ARG A 10 -13.71 -0.55 2.78
N TRP A 11 -14.92 -0.14 2.38
CA TRP A 11 -15.15 0.50 1.09
C TRP A 11 -14.67 1.95 1.06
N SER A 12 -14.77 2.68 2.18
CA SER A 12 -14.24 4.05 2.26
C SER A 12 -12.71 4.06 2.10
N ALA A 13 -12.00 3.14 2.75
CA ALA A 13 -10.55 3.01 2.60
C ALA A 13 -10.13 2.72 1.15
N LEU A 14 -10.89 1.87 0.45
CA LEU A 14 -10.69 1.61 -0.98
C LEU A 14 -10.88 2.90 -1.79
N LEU A 15 -11.99 3.59 -1.59
CA LEU A 15 -12.31 4.83 -2.30
C LEU A 15 -11.22 5.89 -2.09
N THR A 16 -10.72 6.08 -0.87
CA THR A 16 -9.67 7.06 -0.58
C THR A 16 -8.39 6.77 -1.37
N VAL A 17 -7.95 5.51 -1.44
CA VAL A 17 -6.73 5.15 -2.19
C VAL A 17 -6.94 5.33 -3.69
N PHE A 18 -8.09 4.93 -4.23
CA PHE A 18 -8.38 5.09 -5.66
C PHE A 18 -8.52 6.56 -6.07
N VAL A 19 -9.18 7.38 -5.25
CA VAL A 19 -9.29 8.83 -5.51
C VAL A 19 -7.92 9.50 -5.42
N GLY A 20 -7.10 9.15 -4.42
CA GLY A 20 -5.74 9.68 -4.28
C GLY A 20 -4.83 9.27 -5.46
N PHE A 21 -4.92 8.01 -5.89
CA PHE A 21 -4.22 7.51 -7.07
C PHE A 21 -4.65 8.22 -8.34
N TRP A 22 -5.96 8.38 -8.53
CA TRP A 22 -6.53 9.09 -9.68
C TRP A 22 -6.04 10.54 -9.71
N TYR A 23 -6.11 11.23 -8.57
CA TYR A 23 -5.62 12.60 -8.41
C TYR A 23 -4.13 12.69 -8.79
N TRP A 24 -3.28 11.82 -8.24
CA TRP A 24 -1.86 11.79 -8.56
C TRP A 24 -1.58 11.53 -10.04
N ALA A 25 -2.27 10.54 -10.63
CA ALA A 25 -2.09 10.16 -12.02
C ALA A 25 -2.53 11.26 -13.00
N GLN A 26 -3.63 11.95 -12.72
CA GLN A 26 -4.21 12.96 -13.61
C GLN A 26 -3.61 14.35 -13.41
N ILE A 27 -3.40 14.78 -12.18
CA ILE A 27 -3.02 16.16 -11.88
C ILE A 27 -1.51 16.38 -11.97
N TYR A 28 -0.72 15.40 -11.56
CA TYR A 28 0.75 15.53 -11.58
C TYR A 28 1.36 14.76 -12.74
N VAL A 29 1.19 13.43 -12.78
CA VAL A 29 1.85 12.59 -13.78
C VAL A 29 1.41 12.95 -15.21
N ALA A 30 0.11 13.12 -15.45
CA ALA A 30 -0.37 13.51 -16.78
C ALA A 30 0.03 14.94 -17.16
N ALA A 31 0.06 15.88 -16.21
CA ALA A 31 0.53 17.24 -16.47
C ALA A 31 2.00 17.26 -16.91
N ASP A 32 2.88 16.52 -16.23
CA ASP A 32 4.29 16.41 -16.62
C ASP A 32 4.49 15.63 -17.92
N ALA A 33 3.71 14.57 -18.14
CA ALA A 33 3.75 13.81 -19.38
C ALA A 33 3.42 14.69 -20.59
N GLN A 34 2.42 15.59 -20.45
CA GLN A 34 2.07 16.56 -21.48
C GLN A 34 3.22 17.56 -21.73
N ARG A 35 3.90 18.04 -20.67
CA ARG A 35 5.07 18.94 -20.79
C ARG A 35 6.23 18.29 -21.55
N MET A 36 6.46 16.99 -21.33
CA MET A 36 7.54 16.24 -21.97
C MET A 36 7.15 15.60 -23.30
N GLY A 37 5.87 15.68 -23.71
CA GLY A 37 5.38 15.05 -24.95
C GLY A 37 5.41 13.52 -24.93
N VAL A 38 5.34 12.90 -23.75
CA VAL A 38 5.41 11.44 -23.55
C VAL A 38 4.13 10.89 -22.93
N SER A 39 3.98 9.57 -22.87
CA SER A 39 2.80 8.93 -22.27
C SER A 39 2.89 8.86 -20.73
N PRO A 40 1.85 9.29 -20.00
CA PRO A 40 1.79 9.16 -18.53
C PRO A 40 1.67 7.72 -18.06
N LEU A 41 1.22 6.82 -18.93
CA LEU A 41 1.03 5.40 -18.61
C LEU A 41 2.35 4.70 -18.22
N SER A 42 3.49 5.26 -18.64
CA SER A 42 4.81 4.72 -18.31
C SER A 42 5.10 4.79 -16.81
N THR A 43 4.99 5.96 -16.18
CA THR A 43 5.14 6.14 -14.73
C THR A 43 4.02 5.45 -13.95
N ILE A 44 2.77 5.51 -14.44
CA ILE A 44 1.64 4.83 -13.79
C ILE A 44 1.84 3.31 -13.79
N GLY A 45 2.23 2.74 -14.92
CA GLY A 45 2.49 1.31 -15.07
C GLY A 45 3.66 0.86 -14.19
N LEU A 46 4.76 1.63 -14.17
CA LEU A 46 5.91 1.36 -13.30
C LEU A 46 5.51 1.41 -11.82
N PHE A 47 4.75 2.44 -11.41
CA PHE A 47 4.21 2.57 -10.05
C PHE A 47 3.43 1.30 -9.67
N LEU A 48 2.45 0.90 -10.48
CA LEU A 48 1.63 -0.26 -10.18
C LEU A 48 2.47 -1.54 -10.11
N LEU A 49 3.39 -1.74 -11.06
CA LEU A 49 4.27 -2.90 -11.09
C LEU A 49 5.12 -3.00 -9.82
N ILE A 50 5.75 -1.90 -9.41
CA ILE A 50 6.62 -1.86 -8.22
C ILE A 50 5.80 -2.14 -6.96
N TRP A 51 4.70 -1.41 -6.75
CA TRP A 51 3.96 -1.47 -5.49
C TRP A 51 3.13 -2.75 -5.34
N ILE A 52 2.60 -3.30 -6.45
CA ILE A 52 1.98 -4.64 -6.45
C ILE A 52 3.02 -5.72 -6.18
N GLY A 53 4.20 -5.63 -6.83
CA GLY A 53 5.30 -6.56 -6.58
C GLY A 53 5.79 -6.53 -5.13
N ALA A 54 5.98 -5.33 -4.59
CA ALA A 54 6.34 -5.10 -3.19
C ALA A 54 5.31 -5.72 -2.24
N TRP A 55 4.01 -5.47 -2.48
CA TRP A 55 2.96 -6.10 -1.70
C TRP A 55 2.98 -7.62 -1.81
N ALA A 56 3.17 -8.19 -3.01
CA ALA A 56 3.20 -9.64 -3.20
C ALA A 56 4.33 -10.32 -2.41
N ILE A 57 5.50 -9.69 -2.35
CA ILE A 57 6.63 -10.15 -1.53
C ILE A 57 6.24 -10.10 -0.04
N LEU A 58 5.65 -9.00 0.43
CA LEU A 58 5.24 -8.85 1.83
C LEU A 58 4.10 -9.82 2.20
N TYR A 59 3.15 -10.03 1.30
CA TYR A 59 2.10 -11.02 1.44
C TYR A 59 2.70 -12.41 1.64
N PHE A 60 3.68 -12.78 0.82
CA PHE A 60 4.38 -14.04 0.95
C PHE A 60 5.07 -14.15 2.32
N VAL A 61 5.81 -13.13 2.76
CA VAL A 61 6.46 -13.13 4.09
C VAL A 61 5.43 -13.28 5.22
N ILE A 62 4.35 -12.51 5.20
CA ILE A 62 3.29 -12.55 6.21
C ILE A 62 2.59 -13.92 6.22
N SER A 63 2.38 -14.52 5.04
CA SER A 63 1.73 -15.83 4.90
C SER A 63 2.50 -16.94 5.63
N ARG A 64 3.83 -16.82 5.75
CA ARG A 64 4.69 -17.74 6.50
C ARG A 64 4.68 -17.54 8.02
N THR A 65 3.97 -16.52 8.51
CA THR A 65 3.84 -16.21 9.95
C THR A 65 5.16 -16.12 10.75
N PRO A 66 6.23 -15.46 10.24
CA PRO A 66 7.48 -15.36 10.96
C PRO A 66 7.36 -14.48 12.23
N SER A 67 8.47 -14.26 12.92
CA SER A 67 8.51 -13.33 14.05
C SER A 67 8.21 -11.89 13.57
N GLY A 68 7.66 -11.06 14.46
CA GLY A 68 7.33 -9.67 14.12
C GLY A 68 8.53 -8.85 13.69
N TYR A 69 9.73 -9.16 14.22
CA TYR A 69 10.98 -8.52 13.84
C TYR A 69 11.37 -8.83 12.39
N VAL A 70 11.19 -10.08 11.95
CA VAL A 70 11.44 -10.47 10.56
C VAL A 70 10.47 -9.78 9.61
N VAL A 71 9.19 -9.68 9.97
CA VAL A 71 8.23 -8.90 9.17
C VAL A 71 8.64 -7.43 9.11
N GLY A 72 9.03 -6.82 10.24
CA GLY A 72 9.48 -5.43 10.27
C GLY A 72 10.69 -5.18 9.38
N ALA A 73 11.70 -6.04 9.46
CA ALA A 73 12.89 -5.96 8.61
C ALA A 73 12.55 -6.16 7.13
N ALA A 74 11.72 -7.15 6.80
CA ALA A 74 11.28 -7.39 5.43
C ALA A 74 10.49 -6.21 4.87
N VAL A 75 9.58 -5.63 5.67
CA VAL A 75 8.85 -4.41 5.30
C VAL A 75 9.82 -3.29 4.99
N ALA A 76 10.73 -2.96 5.91
CA ALA A 76 11.69 -1.88 5.73
C ALA A 76 12.52 -2.05 4.44
N ILE A 77 13.10 -3.25 4.23
CA ILE A 77 13.90 -3.55 3.04
C ILE A 77 13.05 -3.41 1.78
N VAL A 78 11.87 -4.02 1.73
CA VAL A 78 11.03 -4.02 0.53
C VAL A 78 10.55 -2.61 0.20
N VAL A 79 10.12 -1.82 1.19
CA VAL A 79 9.63 -0.46 0.91
C VAL A 79 10.73 0.50 0.53
N ILE A 80 11.94 0.36 1.10
CA ILE A 80 13.11 1.16 0.71
C ILE A 80 13.54 0.81 -0.70
N LEU A 81 13.61 -0.48 -1.04
CA LEU A 81 13.95 -0.93 -2.39
C LEU A 81 12.90 -0.49 -3.41
N ALA A 82 11.61 -0.61 -3.08
CA ALA A 82 10.52 -0.16 -3.94
C ALA A 82 10.58 1.36 -4.19
N ALA A 83 10.77 2.15 -3.13
CA ALA A 83 10.94 3.60 -3.23
C ALA A 83 12.18 3.97 -4.07
N TRP A 84 13.31 3.30 -3.84
CA TRP A 84 14.53 3.50 -4.62
C TRP A 84 14.35 3.17 -6.11
N LEU A 85 13.72 2.03 -6.42
CA LEU A 85 13.39 1.64 -7.80
C LEU A 85 12.49 2.69 -8.46
N PHE A 86 11.47 3.15 -7.74
CA PHE A 86 10.54 4.15 -8.26
C PHE A 86 11.26 5.47 -8.55
N LEU A 87 12.08 5.98 -7.62
CA LEU A 87 12.87 7.20 -7.81
C LEU A 87 13.88 7.08 -8.94
N ARG A 88 14.48 5.90 -9.12
CA ARG A 88 15.52 5.70 -10.14
C ARG A 88 14.95 5.56 -11.55
N PHE A 89 13.78 4.95 -11.69
CA PHE A 89 13.26 4.51 -12.98
C PHE A 89 11.96 5.21 -13.42
N ALA A 90 11.38 6.11 -12.61
CA ALA A 90 10.21 6.91 -13.01
C ALA A 90 10.46 7.66 -14.33
N PRO A 91 9.78 7.33 -15.44
CA PRO A 91 10.06 7.94 -16.75
C PRO A 91 9.54 9.38 -16.87
N VAL A 92 8.50 9.70 -16.10
CA VAL A 92 7.81 11.00 -16.09
C VAL A 92 7.82 11.56 -14.66
N GLY A 93 8.13 12.85 -14.53
CA GLY A 93 8.06 13.62 -13.28
C GLY A 93 9.27 13.43 -12.35
N GLN A 94 10.47 13.20 -12.89
CA GLN A 94 11.69 13.11 -12.08
C GLN A 94 12.05 14.43 -11.41
N ASP A 95 11.68 15.54 -12.03
CA ASP A 95 11.98 16.89 -11.52
C ASP A 95 10.81 17.43 -10.66
N ASP A 96 9.65 16.76 -10.68
CA ASP A 96 8.48 17.14 -9.88
C ASP A 96 8.44 16.36 -8.54
N ASN A 97 8.65 17.11 -7.46
CA ASN A 97 8.60 16.59 -6.11
C ASN A 97 7.22 16.00 -5.73
N HIS A 98 6.13 16.49 -6.30
CA HIS A 98 4.80 15.94 -6.09
C HIS A 98 4.67 14.56 -6.72
N VAL A 99 5.14 14.37 -7.96
CA VAL A 99 5.10 13.08 -8.64
C VAL A 99 5.85 12.03 -7.84
N LEU A 100 7.05 12.35 -7.36
CA LEU A 100 7.90 11.42 -6.62
C LEU A 100 7.42 11.18 -5.19
N SER A 101 7.15 12.24 -4.42
CA SER A 101 6.75 12.13 -3.01
C SER A 101 5.38 11.47 -2.85
N ILE A 102 4.38 11.89 -3.64
CA ILE A 102 3.04 11.29 -3.62
C ILE A 102 3.09 9.88 -4.24
N GLY A 103 3.97 9.64 -5.22
CA GLY A 103 4.19 8.29 -5.75
C GLY A 103 4.75 7.32 -4.69
N ILE A 104 5.61 7.76 -3.77
CA ILE A 104 6.06 6.90 -2.66
C ILE A 104 4.98 6.75 -1.59
N GLY A 105 4.41 7.87 -1.13
CA GLY A 105 3.35 7.85 -0.11
C GLY A 105 2.11 7.06 -0.55
N GLY A 106 1.67 7.27 -1.79
CA GLY A 106 0.58 6.53 -2.42
C GLY A 106 0.89 5.04 -2.55
N GLY A 107 2.14 4.70 -2.85
CA GLY A 107 2.62 3.31 -2.87
C GLY A 107 2.44 2.58 -1.54
N PHE A 108 2.77 3.25 -0.42
CA PHE A 108 2.49 2.71 0.91
C PHE A 108 0.99 2.53 1.16
N GLY A 109 0.16 3.48 0.71
CA GLY A 109 -1.30 3.36 0.71
C GLY A 109 -1.81 2.13 -0.05
N PHE A 110 -1.21 1.80 -1.20
CA PHE A 110 -1.53 0.59 -1.97
C PHE A 110 -1.18 -0.69 -1.21
N ILE A 111 0.02 -0.78 -0.63
CA ILE A 111 0.41 -1.92 0.21
C ILE A 111 -0.59 -2.09 1.36
N MET A 112 -0.97 -1.00 2.02
CA MET A 112 -1.93 -1.01 3.11
C MET A 112 -3.32 -1.49 2.67
N LEU A 113 -3.80 -0.99 1.52
CA LEU A 113 -5.08 -1.42 0.93
C LEU A 113 -5.07 -2.91 0.66
N PHE A 114 -4.03 -3.42 -0.01
CA PHE A 114 -3.94 -4.83 -0.33
C PHE A 114 -3.75 -5.71 0.91
N ASN A 115 -3.10 -5.22 1.98
CA ASN A 115 -3.09 -5.92 3.26
C ASN A 115 -4.50 -6.05 3.86
N VAL A 116 -5.31 -4.99 3.81
CA VAL A 116 -6.70 -5.05 4.30
C VAL A 116 -7.52 -6.05 3.48
N TRP A 117 -7.49 -5.93 2.15
CA TRP A 117 -8.34 -6.72 1.27
C TRP A 117 -7.85 -8.15 1.03
N GLY A 118 -6.54 -8.37 0.99
CA GLY A 118 -5.91 -9.65 0.67
C GLY A 118 -5.53 -10.50 1.88
N VAL A 119 -5.27 -9.91 3.05
CA VAL A 119 -4.86 -10.66 4.27
C VAL A 119 -5.89 -10.52 5.38
N ILE A 120 -6.12 -9.30 5.85
CA ILE A 120 -6.87 -9.03 7.09
C ILE A 120 -8.32 -9.46 6.93
N TRP A 121 -8.99 -9.01 5.87
CA TRP A 121 -10.41 -9.28 5.67
C TRP A 121 -10.73 -10.76 5.43
N PRO A 122 -10.06 -11.48 4.51
CA PRO A 122 -10.33 -12.90 4.30
C PRO A 122 -10.10 -13.74 5.55
N ASN A 123 -9.06 -13.43 6.34
CA ASN A 123 -8.74 -14.16 7.56
C ASN A 123 -9.76 -13.86 8.67
N ASN A 124 -10.08 -12.59 8.91
CA ASN A 124 -11.07 -12.21 9.91
C ASN A 124 -12.45 -12.75 9.55
N LYS A 125 -12.84 -12.72 8.27
CA LYS A 125 -14.13 -13.27 7.82
C LYS A 125 -14.23 -14.77 8.10
N LYS A 126 -13.18 -15.56 7.81
CA LYS A 126 -13.14 -17.00 8.09
C LYS A 126 -13.27 -17.30 9.59
N VAL A 127 -12.52 -16.58 10.42
CA VAL A 127 -12.56 -16.75 11.88
C VAL A 127 -13.93 -16.39 12.44
N ILE A 128 -14.45 -15.19 12.10
CA ILE A 128 -15.76 -14.72 12.58
C ILE A 128 -16.88 -15.69 12.16
N GLN A 129 -16.89 -16.14 10.90
CA GLN A 129 -17.93 -17.06 10.43
C GLN A 129 -17.87 -18.42 11.13
N GLY A 130 -16.68 -18.98 11.33
CA GLY A 130 -16.53 -20.25 12.05
C GLY A 130 -16.92 -20.14 13.52
N THR A 131 -16.52 -19.06 14.19
CA THR A 131 -16.90 -18.81 15.59
C THR A 131 -18.42 -18.65 15.74
N LEU A 132 -19.07 -17.90 14.85
CA LEU A 132 -20.53 -17.74 14.86
C LEU A 132 -21.28 -19.07 14.59
N ALA A 133 -20.68 -19.97 13.81
CA ALA A 133 -21.22 -21.30 13.54
C ALA A 133 -20.88 -22.33 14.62
N GLY A 134 -20.26 -21.93 15.74
CA GLY A 134 -19.83 -22.83 16.82
C GLY A 134 -18.70 -23.79 16.42
N SER A 135 -18.11 -23.62 15.24
CA SER A 135 -17.09 -24.48 14.64
C SER A 135 -15.93 -23.64 14.11
N PRO A 136 -15.12 -23.03 15.01
CA PRO A 136 -13.99 -22.22 14.60
C PRO A 136 -12.99 -23.06 13.78
N PRO A 137 -12.36 -22.50 12.74
CA PRO A 137 -11.42 -23.23 11.92
C PRO A 137 -10.20 -23.65 12.75
N ALA A 138 -9.68 -24.86 12.52
CA ALA A 138 -8.55 -25.42 13.27
C ALA A 138 -7.28 -24.53 13.22
N ASN A 139 -7.13 -23.74 12.16
CA ASN A 139 -6.03 -22.80 11.96
C ASN A 139 -6.37 -21.34 12.38
N ALA A 140 -7.39 -21.12 13.21
CA ALA A 140 -7.82 -19.78 13.64
C ALA A 140 -6.68 -18.94 14.23
N ALA A 141 -5.80 -19.54 15.04
CA ALA A 141 -4.64 -18.86 15.62
C ALA A 141 -3.67 -18.33 14.54
N THR A 142 -3.40 -19.11 13.51
CA THR A 142 -2.55 -18.72 12.37
C THR A 142 -3.19 -17.59 11.57
N LEU A 143 -4.50 -17.70 11.29
CA LEU A 143 -5.25 -16.66 10.56
C LEU A 143 -5.25 -15.33 11.31
N ALA A 144 -5.48 -15.38 12.63
CA ALA A 144 -5.42 -14.21 13.51
C ALA A 144 -4.01 -13.61 13.56
N ARG A 145 -2.97 -14.44 13.64
CA ARG A 145 -1.57 -13.99 13.61
C ARG A 145 -1.22 -13.28 12.31
N GLN A 146 -1.61 -13.83 11.15
CA GLN A 146 -1.39 -13.18 9.85
C GLN A 146 -2.10 -11.82 9.77
N ALA A 147 -3.36 -11.74 10.21
CA ALA A 147 -4.11 -10.49 10.25
C ALA A 147 -3.47 -9.45 11.20
N PHE A 148 -2.95 -9.89 12.35
CA PHE A 148 -2.24 -9.04 13.30
C PHE A 148 -0.93 -8.49 12.73
N LEU A 149 -0.12 -9.34 12.08
CA LEU A 149 1.13 -8.92 11.43
C LEU A 149 0.85 -7.89 10.33
N ALA A 150 -0.15 -8.14 9.47
CA ALA A 150 -0.56 -7.18 8.44
C ALA A 150 -1.08 -5.85 9.02
N SER A 151 -1.83 -5.90 10.12
CA SER A 151 -2.32 -4.69 10.81
C SER A 151 -1.18 -3.85 11.38
N ARG A 152 -0.18 -4.48 12.02
CA ARG A 152 1.03 -3.80 12.50
C ARG A 152 1.80 -3.16 11.36
N THR A 153 1.98 -3.87 10.25
CA THR A 153 2.62 -3.32 9.05
C THR A 153 1.91 -2.06 8.59
N ASN A 154 0.57 -2.07 8.53
CA ASN A 154 -0.20 -0.89 8.15
C ASN A 154 -0.05 0.28 9.14
N ALA A 155 -0.01 0.00 10.44
CA ALA A 155 0.21 1.03 11.46
C ALA A 155 1.62 1.66 11.36
N PHE A 156 2.65 0.86 11.04
CA PHE A 156 4.00 1.40 10.85
C PHE A 156 4.14 2.16 9.53
N LEU A 157 3.47 1.73 8.46
CA LEU A 157 3.53 2.40 7.15
C LEU A 157 2.71 3.69 7.07
N SER A 158 1.72 3.88 7.95
CA SER A 158 0.91 5.11 7.94
C SER A 158 1.74 6.36 8.29
N VAL A 159 2.71 6.24 9.19
CA VAL A 159 3.61 7.34 9.58
C VAL A 159 4.44 7.86 8.40
N PRO A 160 5.28 7.05 7.72
CA PRO A 160 6.03 7.52 6.58
C PRO A 160 5.12 7.91 5.40
N MET A 161 3.96 7.26 5.22
CA MET A 161 2.99 7.66 4.20
C MET A 161 2.50 9.10 4.41
N LEU A 162 2.03 9.43 5.63
CA LEU A 162 1.58 10.78 5.95
C LEU A 162 2.72 11.80 5.82
N PHE A 163 3.94 11.41 6.20
CA PHE A 163 5.11 12.25 6.01
C PHE A 163 5.36 12.58 4.54
N PHE A 164 5.39 11.60 3.63
CA PHE A 164 5.61 11.88 2.20
C PHE A 164 4.47 12.68 1.56
N MET A 165 3.23 12.46 2.00
CA MET A 165 2.10 13.26 1.56
C MET A 165 2.23 14.73 2.00
N ALA A 166 2.60 14.98 3.26
CA ALA A 166 2.80 16.34 3.78
C ALA A 166 4.07 17.02 3.23
N ALA A 167 5.15 16.25 3.05
CA ALA A 167 6.40 16.75 2.49
C ALA A 167 6.24 17.21 1.04
N SER A 168 5.36 16.56 0.27
CA SER A 168 5.09 16.94 -1.13
C SER A 168 4.72 18.41 -1.30
N SER A 169 4.00 19.01 -0.34
CA SER A 169 3.51 20.39 -0.40
C SER A 169 4.41 21.43 0.26
N HIS A 170 5.40 21.01 1.06
CA HIS A 170 6.19 21.93 1.89
C HIS A 170 7.70 21.84 1.67
N TYR A 171 8.21 20.74 1.12
CA TYR A 171 9.65 20.52 0.98
C TYR A 171 10.00 19.85 -0.35
N THR A 172 10.81 20.51 -1.18
CA THR A 172 11.41 19.92 -2.39
C THR A 172 12.53 18.97 -1.97
N ILE A 173 12.17 17.71 -1.66
CA ILE A 173 13.11 16.71 -1.13
C ILE A 173 13.59 15.76 -2.25
N LEU A 174 12.75 15.49 -3.24
CA LEU A 174 12.98 14.41 -4.21
C LEU A 174 13.09 14.86 -5.66
N GLY A 175 12.57 16.04 -6.03
CA GLY A 175 12.77 16.63 -7.35
C GLY A 175 14.23 17.08 -7.54
N ARG A 176 14.81 16.81 -8.70
CA ARG A 176 16.16 17.27 -9.08
C ARG A 176 16.12 18.46 -10.03
#